data_AF-A0A813EGQ1-F1
#
_entry.id   AF-A0A813EGQ1-F1
#
_cell.length_a   1.000
_cell.length_b   1.000
_cell.length_c   1.000
_cell.angle_alpha   90.00
_cell.angle_beta   90.00
_cell.angle_gamma   90.00
#
_symmetry.space_group_name_H-M   'P 1'
#
loop_
_entity.id
_entity.type
_entity.pdbx_description
1 polymer ?
#
loop_
_entity_poly.entity_id
_entity_poly.type
_entity_poly.pdbx_seq_one_letter_code
_entity_poly.pdbx_strand_id
1 'polypeptide(L)'
;MDTGNAHGDLFFYLAEFLLPLECADTSSFPNKFDCTNPERRDPNLVVTKVDMEVDSRYTKYSGCNLCNGTDPFTHKNCTIGTYVCDCLNFGGGGNCDATKLGFENVSENFVRQTTPACEQAVEDTCGPYQKSKKHCNLCTLRHSEKFKKVNCTSFDLLGFCPNPFGGGWCSARSQPYECWRENIPRKTGGLWYSQMREGMCNSSSPVGSCGWKVLSTSTVHERCLKNSIVREVEETSPDCFQTCGPRNETSSCWISCFFDTVLGPSARNSTVVQGMPMDRVVESWKRAFHPVRRGGCQQLGDEEESEEALVI
;
A
#
# COMPACT_ATOMS: atom_id res chain seq x y z
N MET A 1 6.30 9.85 -9.92
CA MET A 1 5.54 9.72 -8.67
C MET A 1 4.62 8.55 -8.80
N ASP A 2 4.37 7.86 -7.70
CA ASP A 2 3.39 6.79 -7.62
C ASP A 2 2.04 7.41 -7.25
N THR A 3 0.99 7.07 -8.01
CA THR A 3 -0.37 7.49 -7.71
C THR A 3 -1.33 6.33 -7.91
N GLY A 4 -2.43 6.36 -7.19
CA GLY A 4 -3.54 5.45 -7.41
C GLY A 4 -4.81 6.20 -7.78
N ASN A 5 -5.80 5.43 -8.25
CA ASN A 5 -7.16 5.83 -7.93
C ASN A 5 -7.40 5.68 -6.41
N ALA A 6 -8.53 6.18 -5.89
CA ALA A 6 -8.78 6.15 -4.43
C ALA A 6 -8.63 4.74 -3.81
N HIS A 7 -9.00 3.68 -4.53
CA HIS A 7 -8.76 2.31 -4.10
C HIS A 7 -7.27 1.94 -4.08
N GLY A 8 -6.54 2.29 -5.14
CA GLY A 8 -5.11 2.05 -5.26
C GLY A 8 -4.29 2.80 -4.21
N ASP A 9 -4.60 4.06 -3.92
CA ASP A 9 -3.90 4.83 -2.87
C ASP A 9 -4.20 4.27 -1.47
N LEU A 10 -5.43 3.81 -1.24
CA LEU A 10 -5.79 3.17 0.04
C LEU A 10 -5.01 1.88 0.29
N PHE A 11 -4.45 1.22 -0.73
CA PHE A 11 -3.51 0.12 -0.48
C PHE A 11 -2.30 0.59 0.33
N PHE A 12 -1.64 1.67 -0.12
CA PHE A 12 -0.44 2.18 0.54
C PHE A 12 -0.79 2.79 1.88
N TYR A 13 -1.87 3.57 1.89
CA TYR A 13 -2.24 4.35 3.05
C TYR A 13 -2.76 3.50 4.20
N LEU A 14 -3.60 2.48 3.95
CA LEU A 14 -4.03 1.59 5.03
C LEU A 14 -2.85 0.87 5.67
N ALA A 15 -1.81 0.55 4.91
CA ALA A 15 -0.61 -0.06 5.46
C ALA A 15 0.13 0.88 6.44
N GLU A 16 -0.11 2.21 6.42
CA GLU A 16 0.59 3.14 7.32
C GLU A 16 0.16 2.93 8.78
N PHE A 17 -1.08 2.48 8.99
CA PHE A 17 -1.58 2.09 10.29
C PHE A 17 -0.90 0.83 10.85
N LEU A 18 -0.18 0.05 10.03
CA LEU A 18 0.61 -1.10 10.48
C LEU A 18 2.03 -0.73 10.91
N LEU A 19 2.53 0.45 10.54
CA LEU A 19 3.93 0.84 10.79
C LEU A 19 4.37 0.68 12.25
N PRO A 20 3.57 1.00 13.28
CA PRO A 20 3.99 0.78 14.66
C PRO A 20 4.31 -0.70 14.98
N LEU A 21 3.62 -1.64 14.34
CA LEU A 21 3.87 -3.08 14.48
C LEU A 21 5.00 -3.55 13.56
N GLU A 22 5.01 -3.11 12.31
CA GLU A 22 6.04 -3.52 11.33
C GLU A 22 7.43 -3.00 11.72
N CYS A 23 7.51 -1.78 12.24
CA CYS A 23 8.77 -1.17 12.67
C CYS A 23 9.31 -1.71 13.98
N ALA A 24 8.54 -2.54 14.70
CA ALA A 24 9.07 -3.28 15.84
C ALA A 24 10.03 -4.40 15.39
N ASP A 25 9.92 -4.88 14.14
CA ASP A 25 10.81 -5.88 13.55
C ASP A 25 11.23 -5.50 12.11
N THR A 26 12.44 -4.96 11.97
CA THR A 26 13.01 -4.52 10.68
C THR A 26 13.89 -5.59 10.02
N SER A 27 13.71 -6.87 10.37
CA SER A 27 14.52 -7.98 9.82
C SER A 27 14.25 -8.27 8.35
N SER A 28 13.07 -7.88 7.82
CA SER A 28 12.72 -7.97 6.41
C SER A 28 12.99 -6.66 5.66
N PHE A 29 13.30 -6.75 4.36
CA PHE A 29 13.48 -5.57 3.51
C PHE A 29 12.24 -4.68 3.46
N PRO A 30 11.00 -5.18 3.26
CA PRO A 30 9.82 -4.32 3.20
C PRO A 30 9.62 -3.52 4.49
N ASN A 31 9.69 -4.19 5.66
CA ASN A 31 9.55 -3.50 6.94
C ASN A 31 10.65 -2.43 7.09
N LYS A 32 11.92 -2.76 6.81
CA LYS A 32 13.01 -1.78 6.91
C LYS A 32 12.83 -0.59 5.97
N PHE A 33 12.42 -0.86 4.73
CA PHE A 33 12.16 0.14 3.71
C PHE A 33 11.08 1.12 4.19
N ASP A 34 9.92 0.61 4.58
CA ASP A 34 8.79 1.43 5.03
C ASP A 34 9.11 2.23 6.31
N CYS A 35 9.85 1.64 7.24
CA CYS A 35 10.22 2.29 8.50
C CYS A 35 11.25 3.41 8.34
N THR A 36 11.93 3.48 7.19
CA THR A 36 12.92 4.52 6.88
C THR A 36 12.51 5.41 5.70
N ASN A 37 11.36 5.12 5.07
CA ASN A 37 10.85 5.90 3.96
C ASN A 37 10.27 7.23 4.48
N PRO A 38 10.85 8.39 4.10
CA PRO A 38 10.32 9.69 4.49
C PRO A 38 8.88 9.91 4.04
N GLU A 39 8.45 9.30 2.93
CA GLU A 39 7.06 9.39 2.41
C GLU A 39 6.02 8.79 3.36
N ARG A 40 6.45 8.01 4.37
CA ARG A 40 5.57 7.38 5.36
C ARG A 40 5.85 7.82 6.80
N ARG A 41 6.94 8.55 7.03
CA ARG A 41 7.49 8.81 8.37
C ARG A 41 7.74 10.27 8.68
N ASP A 42 7.71 11.16 7.68
CA ASP A 42 7.85 12.59 7.93
C ASP A 42 6.70 13.08 8.83
N PRO A 43 6.97 13.88 9.87
CA PRO A 43 5.90 14.40 10.73
C PRO A 43 4.99 15.44 10.04
N ASN A 44 5.41 15.97 8.89
CA ASN A 44 4.72 17.02 8.14
C ASN A 44 4.22 16.51 6.78
N LEU A 45 3.85 15.23 6.69
CA LEU A 45 3.29 14.66 5.47
C LEU A 45 2.06 15.43 4.98
N VAL A 46 1.95 15.48 3.67
CA VAL A 46 0.82 16.05 2.94
C VAL A 46 0.33 15.04 1.92
N VAL A 47 -0.96 15.09 1.61
CA VAL A 47 -1.57 14.26 0.57
C VAL A 47 -2.11 15.18 -0.51
N THR A 48 -1.71 14.93 -1.75
CA THR A 48 -2.16 15.72 -2.91
C THR A 48 -3.10 14.88 -3.76
N LYS A 49 -4.36 15.31 -3.86
CA LYS A 49 -5.28 14.82 -4.88
C LYS A 49 -4.90 15.45 -6.21
N VAL A 50 -4.74 14.63 -7.24
CA VAL A 50 -4.46 15.07 -8.61
C VAL A 50 -5.61 14.61 -9.50
N ASP A 51 -6.31 15.55 -10.12
CA ASP A 51 -7.21 15.23 -11.23
C ASP A 51 -6.37 15.19 -12.51
N MET A 52 -6.40 14.05 -13.21
CA MET A 52 -5.52 13.79 -14.34
C MET A 52 -6.29 13.23 -15.53
N GLU A 53 -5.80 13.56 -16.73
CA GLU A 53 -6.16 12.86 -17.96
C GLU A 53 -5.02 11.94 -18.34
N VAL A 54 -5.34 10.68 -18.61
CA VAL A 54 -4.40 9.64 -19.01
C VAL A 54 -4.86 9.03 -20.32
N ASP A 55 -3.92 8.70 -21.20
CA ASP A 55 -4.21 7.91 -22.39
C ASP A 55 -4.12 6.41 -22.09
N SER A 56 -4.57 5.56 -23.02
CA SER A 56 -4.58 4.11 -22.85
C SER A 56 -3.26 3.41 -23.19
N ARG A 57 -2.20 4.15 -23.52
CA ARG A 57 -0.92 3.61 -24.01
C ARG A 57 0.03 3.37 -22.85
N TYR A 58 -0.39 2.47 -21.96
CA TYR A 58 0.36 2.13 -20.76
C TYR A 58 1.55 1.21 -21.05
N THR A 59 2.55 1.31 -20.18
CA THR A 59 3.55 0.28 -19.95
C THR A 59 3.27 -0.42 -18.62
N LYS A 60 4.00 -1.50 -18.31
CA LYS A 60 4.06 -2.03 -16.96
C LYS A 60 4.57 -0.99 -15.97
N TYR A 61 4.00 -1.00 -14.77
CA TYR A 61 4.29 -0.05 -13.71
C TYR A 61 5.77 -0.03 -13.34
N SER A 62 6.32 1.18 -13.22
CA SER A 62 7.60 1.46 -12.59
C SER A 62 7.36 1.95 -11.18
N GLY A 63 8.01 1.39 -10.16
CA GLY A 63 7.89 1.93 -8.80
C GLY A 63 8.65 3.25 -8.71
N CYS A 64 8.00 4.31 -8.23
CA CYS A 64 8.58 5.63 -8.07
C CYS A 64 8.74 5.99 -6.60
N ASN A 65 9.93 6.46 -6.21
CA ASN A 65 10.19 6.90 -4.84
C ASN A 65 10.88 8.25 -4.78
N LEU A 66 10.66 8.97 -3.69
CA LEU A 66 11.40 10.17 -3.35
C LEU A 66 12.89 9.84 -3.18
N CYS A 67 13.71 10.53 -3.95
CA CYS A 67 15.15 10.48 -3.83
C CYS A 67 15.62 11.23 -2.57
N ASN A 68 16.40 10.54 -1.73
CA ASN A 68 17.12 11.13 -0.60
C ASN A 68 18.66 11.10 -0.80
N GLY A 69 19.10 11.34 -2.04
CA GLY A 69 20.50 11.34 -2.47
C GLY A 69 20.92 10.04 -3.17
N THR A 70 20.25 8.94 -2.85
CA THR A 70 20.40 7.65 -3.52
C THR A 70 19.01 7.05 -3.75
N ASP A 71 18.77 6.54 -4.95
CA ASP A 71 17.52 5.86 -5.29
C ASP A 71 17.43 4.55 -4.48
N PRO A 72 16.35 4.34 -3.71
CA PRO A 72 16.22 3.16 -2.85
C PRO A 72 16.19 1.84 -3.63
N PHE A 73 15.92 1.86 -4.93
CA PHE A 73 15.77 0.66 -5.75
C PHE A 73 17.02 0.27 -6.51
N THR A 74 17.65 1.20 -7.24
CA THR A 74 18.86 0.92 -8.02
C THR A 74 20.15 1.24 -7.27
N HIS A 75 20.05 1.92 -6.12
CA HIS A 75 21.18 2.43 -5.35
C HIS A 75 22.10 3.39 -6.14
N LYS A 76 21.58 4.00 -7.20
CA LYS A 76 22.28 5.05 -7.95
C LYS A 76 22.07 6.41 -7.30
N ASN A 77 23.04 7.30 -7.48
CA ASN A 77 22.89 8.69 -7.05
C ASN A 77 21.74 9.36 -7.81
N CYS A 78 20.95 10.15 -7.10
CA CYS A 78 19.85 10.92 -7.66
C CYS A 78 19.75 12.28 -6.97
N THR A 79 18.97 13.18 -7.55
CA THR A 79 18.77 14.54 -7.00
C THR A 79 17.79 14.49 -5.83
N ILE A 80 18.23 14.91 -4.64
CA ILE A 80 17.38 15.00 -3.44
C ILE A 80 16.10 15.78 -3.76
N GLY A 81 14.95 15.27 -3.31
CA GLY A 81 13.65 15.92 -3.51
C GLY A 81 13.01 15.66 -4.87
N THR A 82 13.63 14.83 -5.73
CA THR A 82 13.02 14.38 -6.99
C THR A 82 12.48 12.97 -6.86
N TYR A 83 11.50 12.61 -7.69
CA TYR A 83 11.05 11.22 -7.81
C TYR A 83 11.87 10.50 -8.87
N VAL A 84 12.33 9.30 -8.53
CA VAL A 84 12.97 8.37 -9.47
C VAL A 84 12.04 7.19 -9.64
N CYS A 85 11.74 6.83 -10.89
CA CYS A 85 10.89 5.68 -11.22
C CYS A 85 11.72 4.63 -11.92
N ASP A 86 11.65 3.40 -11.42
CA ASP A 86 12.42 2.29 -11.97
C ASP A 86 11.54 1.09 -12.28
N CYS A 87 11.91 0.42 -13.37
CA CYS A 87 11.33 -0.83 -13.81
C CYS A 87 11.82 -1.99 -12.93
N LEU A 88 11.38 -1.99 -11.68
CA LEU A 88 11.56 -3.14 -10.82
C LEU A 88 10.64 -4.27 -11.27
N ASN A 89 11.21 -5.45 -11.46
CA ASN A 89 10.44 -6.67 -11.69
C ASN A 89 9.76 -7.12 -10.39
N PHE A 90 8.71 -6.40 -9.99
CA PHE A 90 7.80 -6.83 -8.93
C PHE A 90 6.87 -7.94 -9.48
N GLY A 91 7.39 -9.16 -9.62
CA GLY A 91 6.56 -10.37 -9.60
C GLY A 91 5.81 -10.80 -10.88
N GLY A 92 5.90 -10.10 -12.01
CA GLY A 92 5.22 -10.55 -13.23
C GLY A 92 5.80 -9.93 -14.50
N GLY A 93 6.28 -10.76 -15.42
CA GLY A 93 6.97 -10.33 -16.63
C GLY A 93 6.19 -9.34 -17.51
N GLY A 94 6.96 -8.53 -18.25
CA GLY A 94 6.51 -7.52 -19.20
C GLY A 94 7.61 -6.46 -19.37
N ASN A 95 7.64 -5.77 -20.51
CA ASN A 95 8.59 -4.67 -20.68
C ASN A 95 8.01 -3.42 -20.02
N CYS A 96 8.56 -3.05 -18.86
CA CYS A 96 8.39 -1.72 -18.32
C CYS A 96 9.26 -0.72 -19.09
N ASP A 97 8.74 0.47 -19.33
CA ASP A 97 9.41 1.61 -19.95
C ASP A 97 9.19 2.83 -19.07
N ALA A 98 10.13 3.10 -18.16
CA ALA A 98 10.00 4.20 -17.21
C ALA A 98 9.77 5.57 -17.90
N THR A 99 10.06 5.73 -19.19
CA THR A 99 9.77 6.98 -19.93
C THR A 99 8.30 7.18 -20.30
N LYS A 100 7.44 6.18 -20.05
CA LYS A 100 6.01 6.18 -20.35
C LYS A 100 5.18 6.04 -19.07
N LEU A 101 3.87 6.28 -19.20
CA LEU A 101 2.92 6.08 -18.11
C LEU A 101 2.81 4.60 -17.76
N GLY A 102 3.23 4.24 -16.55
CA GLY A 102 3.07 2.88 -16.02
C GLY A 102 1.67 2.65 -15.47
N PHE A 103 1.22 1.40 -15.52
CA PHE A 103 -0.07 0.95 -15.00
C PHE A 103 0.07 -0.37 -14.26
N GLU A 104 -0.60 -0.50 -13.11
CA GLU A 104 -0.80 -1.78 -12.45
C GLU A 104 -2.20 -1.96 -11.88
N ASN A 105 -2.71 -3.19 -11.98
CA ASN A 105 -3.88 -3.62 -11.23
C ASN A 105 -3.42 -4.27 -9.92
N VAL A 106 -3.79 -3.66 -8.79
CA VAL A 106 -3.38 -4.10 -7.45
C VAL A 106 -3.82 -5.53 -7.17
N SER A 107 -5.05 -5.88 -7.57
CA SER A 107 -5.63 -7.21 -7.31
C SER A 107 -4.98 -8.31 -8.15
N GLU A 108 -4.33 -7.98 -9.25
CA GLU A 108 -3.67 -8.97 -10.10
C GLU A 108 -2.25 -9.28 -9.62
N ASN A 109 -1.54 -8.29 -9.05
CA ASN A 109 -0.09 -8.41 -8.80
C ASN A 109 0.28 -8.46 -7.31
N PHE A 110 -0.55 -7.89 -6.43
CA PHE A 110 -0.27 -7.83 -4.99
C PHE A 110 -1.16 -8.78 -4.18
N VAL A 111 -2.08 -9.48 -4.85
CA VAL A 111 -2.87 -10.55 -4.23
C VAL A 111 -2.26 -11.89 -4.62
N ARG A 112 -1.85 -12.67 -3.61
CA ARG A 112 -1.36 -14.04 -3.83
C ARG A 112 -2.45 -14.89 -4.48
N GLN A 113 -2.13 -15.46 -5.64
CA GLN A 113 -3.01 -16.31 -6.48
C GLN A 113 -2.80 -17.82 -6.25
N THR A 114 -2.31 -18.22 -5.07
CA THR A 114 -2.08 -19.64 -4.73
C THR A 114 -3.40 -20.41 -4.73
N THR A 115 -3.40 -21.61 -5.30
CA THR A 115 -4.60 -22.46 -5.30
C THR A 115 -4.88 -22.98 -3.88
N PRO A 116 -6.16 -23.18 -3.48
CA PRO A 116 -6.49 -23.75 -2.16
C PRO A 116 -5.85 -25.13 -1.93
N ALA A 117 -5.72 -25.94 -2.99
CA ALA A 117 -5.07 -27.25 -2.91
C ALA A 117 -3.57 -27.13 -2.60
N CYS A 118 -2.88 -26.17 -3.21
CA CYS A 118 -1.49 -25.88 -2.88
C CYS A 118 -1.36 -25.36 -1.45
N GLU A 119 -2.21 -24.39 -1.07
CA GLU A 119 -2.20 -23.78 0.26
C GLU A 119 -2.34 -24.84 1.36
N GLN A 120 -3.37 -25.67 1.26
CA GLN A 120 -3.62 -26.78 2.18
C GLN A 120 -2.44 -27.77 2.22
N ALA A 121 -1.92 -28.18 1.06
CA ALA A 121 -0.84 -29.17 1.01
C ALA A 121 0.45 -28.67 1.67
N VAL A 122 0.80 -27.39 1.46
CA VAL A 122 1.99 -26.77 2.05
C VAL A 122 1.80 -26.56 3.55
N GLU A 123 0.64 -26.08 3.98
CA GLU A 123 0.33 -25.86 5.40
C GLU A 123 0.34 -27.18 6.19
N ASP A 124 -0.23 -28.26 5.65
CA ASP A 124 -0.25 -29.58 6.29
C ASP A 124 1.13 -30.23 6.36
N THR A 125 1.98 -29.99 5.36
CA THR A 125 3.29 -30.66 5.26
C THR A 125 4.40 -29.87 5.96
N CYS A 126 4.41 -28.55 5.80
CA CYS A 126 5.49 -27.66 6.21
C CYS A 126 5.07 -26.54 7.16
N GLY A 127 3.77 -26.40 7.48
CA GLY A 127 3.23 -25.44 8.47
C GLY A 127 3.98 -25.38 9.81
N PRO A 128 4.34 -26.52 10.44
CA PRO A 128 5.10 -26.51 11.69
C PRO A 128 6.46 -25.82 11.59
N TYR A 129 7.03 -25.71 10.40
CA TYR A 129 8.34 -25.10 10.17
C TYR A 129 8.26 -23.67 9.63
N GLN A 130 7.07 -23.13 9.37
CA GLN A 130 6.85 -21.86 8.67
C GLN A 130 7.71 -20.73 9.23
N LYS A 131 7.81 -20.57 10.56
CA LYS A 131 8.60 -19.48 11.18
C LYS A 131 10.12 -19.64 11.07
N SER A 132 10.62 -20.84 10.73
CA SER A 132 12.05 -21.09 10.64
C SER A 132 12.50 -21.07 9.19
N LYS A 133 13.18 -19.98 8.77
CA LYS A 133 13.74 -19.85 7.41
C LYS A 133 14.46 -21.12 6.94
N LYS A 134 15.34 -21.69 7.76
CA LYS A 134 16.11 -22.90 7.40
C LYS A 134 15.22 -24.13 7.28
N HIS A 135 14.41 -24.44 8.28
CA HIS A 135 13.61 -25.68 8.29
C HIS A 135 12.44 -25.62 7.30
N CYS A 136 11.83 -24.45 7.12
CA CYS A 136 10.79 -24.23 6.13
C CYS A 136 11.32 -24.52 4.72
N ASN A 137 12.43 -23.87 4.33
CA ASN A 137 13.02 -24.09 3.00
C ASN A 137 13.47 -25.53 2.79
N LEU A 138 14.01 -26.19 3.81
CA LEU A 138 14.35 -27.61 3.73
C LEU A 138 13.12 -28.49 3.52
N CYS A 139 12.02 -28.20 4.22
CA CYS A 139 10.75 -28.92 4.07
C CYS A 139 10.17 -28.72 2.66
N THR A 140 10.10 -27.47 2.17
CA THR A 140 9.53 -27.17 0.85
C THR A 140 10.31 -27.85 -0.27
N LEU A 141 11.65 -27.88 -0.17
CA LEU A 141 12.51 -28.59 -1.11
C LEU A 141 12.30 -30.10 -1.07
N ARG A 142 12.28 -30.70 0.12
CA ARG A 142 12.12 -32.16 0.31
C ARG A 142 10.79 -32.68 -0.25
N HIS A 143 9.74 -31.87 -0.21
CA HIS A 143 8.40 -32.22 -0.65
C HIS A 143 7.99 -31.56 -1.97
N SER A 144 8.93 -30.99 -2.72
CA SER A 144 8.68 -30.26 -3.98
C SER A 144 7.84 -31.03 -5.00
N GLU A 145 8.08 -32.33 -5.18
CA GLU A 145 7.29 -33.19 -6.09
C GLU A 145 5.83 -33.37 -5.63
N LYS A 146 5.57 -33.35 -4.32
CA LYS A 146 4.19 -33.36 -3.79
C LYS A 146 3.48 -32.05 -4.14
N PHE A 147 4.17 -30.93 -3.98
CA PHE A 147 3.62 -29.60 -4.23
C PHE A 147 3.38 -29.34 -5.72
N LYS A 148 4.26 -29.81 -6.61
CA LYS A 148 4.04 -29.75 -8.06
C LYS A 148 2.75 -30.45 -8.50
N LYS A 149 2.40 -31.59 -7.88
CA LYS A 149 1.17 -32.34 -8.21
C LYS A 149 -0.12 -31.61 -7.86
N VAL A 150 -0.07 -30.65 -6.94
CA VAL A 150 -1.20 -29.77 -6.57
C VAL A 150 -1.04 -28.36 -7.15
N ASN A 151 -0.22 -28.22 -8.19
CA ASN A 151 0.02 -26.97 -8.91
C ASN A 151 0.59 -25.83 -8.05
N CYS A 152 1.40 -26.15 -7.03
CA CYS A 152 2.23 -25.12 -6.40
C CYS A 152 3.35 -24.68 -7.36
N THR A 153 3.51 -23.38 -7.54
CA THR A 153 4.64 -22.78 -8.24
C THR A 153 5.85 -22.62 -7.32
N SER A 154 7.03 -22.38 -7.89
CA SER A 154 8.21 -22.01 -7.10
C SER A 154 8.02 -20.70 -6.33
N PHE A 155 7.20 -19.78 -6.85
CA PHE A 155 6.87 -18.52 -6.19
C PHE A 155 5.98 -18.76 -4.95
N ASP A 156 5.00 -19.65 -5.05
CA ASP A 156 4.18 -20.07 -3.90
C ASP A 156 5.05 -20.58 -2.75
N LEU A 157 5.97 -21.50 -3.06
CA LEU A 157 6.86 -22.11 -2.08
C LEU A 157 7.87 -21.12 -1.49
N LEU A 158 8.35 -20.16 -2.29
CA LEU A 158 9.23 -19.08 -1.81
C LEU A 158 8.48 -18.12 -0.88
N GLY A 159 7.23 -17.80 -1.21
CA GLY A 159 6.36 -16.93 -0.42
C GLY A 159 5.92 -17.56 0.89
N PHE A 160 5.84 -18.89 0.96
CA PHE A 160 5.45 -19.60 2.18
C PHE A 160 6.48 -19.44 3.31
N CYS A 161 7.76 -19.49 2.97
CA CYS A 161 8.86 -19.42 3.93
C CYS A 161 9.36 -17.97 4.16
N PRO A 162 9.88 -17.65 5.35
CA PRO A 162 10.50 -16.37 5.64
C PRO A 162 11.62 -16.09 4.64
N ASN A 163 11.52 -14.95 3.96
CA ASN A 163 12.48 -14.52 2.97
C ASN A 163 12.74 -13.01 3.10
N PRO A 164 13.88 -12.50 2.57
CA PRO A 164 14.24 -11.10 2.71
C PRO A 164 13.19 -10.11 2.18
N PHE A 165 12.33 -10.54 1.24
CA PHE A 165 11.32 -9.71 0.59
C PHE A 165 9.94 -9.76 1.28
N GLY A 166 9.87 -10.22 2.54
CA GLY A 166 8.62 -10.26 3.29
C GLY A 166 7.81 -11.55 3.10
N GLY A 167 8.50 -12.69 3.05
CA GLY A 167 7.87 -14.03 3.03
C GLY A 167 7.14 -14.38 4.33
N GLY A 168 6.28 -15.40 4.24
CA GLY A 168 5.36 -15.82 5.30
C GLY A 168 3.93 -15.60 4.84
N TRP A 169 3.24 -16.69 4.48
CA TRP A 169 1.82 -16.62 4.15
C TRP A 169 1.00 -16.17 5.35
N CYS A 170 -0.06 -15.40 5.11
CA CYS A 170 -1.13 -15.30 6.07
C CYS A 170 -1.72 -16.69 6.34
N SER A 171 -1.60 -17.15 7.58
CA SER A 171 -2.21 -18.40 8.05
C SER A 171 -2.53 -18.29 9.55
N ALA A 172 -3.13 -19.33 10.10
CA ALA A 172 -3.42 -19.43 11.54
C ALA A 172 -2.18 -19.34 12.44
N ARG A 173 -0.98 -19.47 11.88
CA ARG A 173 0.30 -19.44 12.62
C ARG A 173 1.01 -18.08 12.53
N SER A 174 0.58 -17.23 11.62
CA SER A 174 1.18 -15.92 11.34
C SER A 174 0.82 -14.90 12.43
N GLN A 175 1.61 -13.84 12.51
CA GLN A 175 1.24 -12.69 13.32
C GLN A 175 0.07 -11.96 12.66
N PRO A 176 -0.87 -11.36 13.43
CA PRO A 176 -2.02 -10.69 12.85
C PRO A 176 -1.67 -9.63 11.81
N TYR A 177 -0.60 -8.85 12.03
CA TYR A 177 -0.18 -7.80 11.11
C TYR A 177 0.31 -8.32 9.75
N GLU A 178 0.90 -9.53 9.70
CA GLU A 178 1.31 -10.17 8.44
C GLU A 178 0.07 -10.50 7.60
N CYS A 179 -0.97 -11.00 8.27
CA CYS A 179 -2.25 -11.29 7.64
C CYS A 179 -3.00 -10.02 7.20
N TRP A 180 -3.02 -8.98 8.01
CA TRP A 180 -3.63 -7.70 7.62
C TRP A 180 -2.92 -7.10 6.40
N ARG A 181 -1.58 -7.11 6.37
CA ARG A 181 -0.80 -6.67 5.21
C ARG A 181 -1.16 -7.42 3.94
N GLU A 182 -1.25 -8.75 3.99
CA GLU A 182 -1.64 -9.55 2.82
C GLU A 182 -3.10 -9.29 2.38
N ASN A 183 -3.97 -8.91 3.32
CA ASN A 183 -5.38 -8.66 3.06
C ASN A 183 -5.69 -7.24 2.56
N ILE A 184 -4.82 -6.25 2.81
CA ILE A 184 -5.00 -4.88 2.29
C ILE A 184 -5.21 -4.87 0.76
N PRO A 185 -4.36 -5.47 -0.10
CA PRO A 185 -4.59 -5.48 -1.55
C PRO A 185 -5.86 -6.26 -1.95
N ARG A 186 -6.27 -7.26 -1.18
CA ARG A 186 -7.56 -7.97 -1.39
C ARG A 186 -8.75 -7.08 -1.09
N LYS A 187 -8.62 -6.21 -0.08
CA LYS A 187 -9.66 -5.27 0.35
C LYS A 187 -9.80 -4.10 -0.60
N THR A 188 -8.68 -3.45 -0.89
CA THR A 188 -8.68 -2.18 -1.61
C THR A 188 -8.77 -2.41 -3.10
N GLY A 189 -7.98 -3.36 -3.62
CA GLY A 189 -7.73 -3.47 -5.05
C GLY A 189 -7.29 -2.13 -5.62
N GLY A 190 -7.86 -1.77 -6.77
CA GLY A 190 -7.61 -0.49 -7.41
C GLY A 190 -6.48 -0.53 -8.42
N LEU A 191 -6.14 0.66 -8.90
CA LEU A 191 -5.21 0.87 -10.00
C LEU A 191 -4.10 1.79 -9.55
N TRP A 192 -2.86 1.47 -9.89
CA TRP A 192 -1.71 2.35 -9.74
C TRP A 192 -1.23 2.83 -11.09
N TYR A 193 -0.67 4.02 -11.06
CA TYR A 193 -0.06 4.69 -12.18
C TYR A 193 1.28 5.26 -11.75
N SER A 194 2.29 5.09 -12.60
CA SER A 194 3.58 5.73 -12.39
C SER A 194 3.79 6.81 -13.43
N GLN A 195 3.78 8.05 -12.96
CA GLN A 195 3.95 9.23 -13.78
C GLN A 195 5.41 9.71 -13.75
N MET A 196 6.01 9.77 -14.93
CA MET A 196 7.28 10.44 -15.18
C MET A 196 7.06 11.75 -15.92
N ARG A 197 7.87 12.76 -15.60
CA ARG A 197 7.78 14.12 -16.18
C ARG A 197 7.92 14.07 -17.70
N GLU A 198 8.74 13.16 -18.20
CA GLU A 198 8.99 12.89 -19.62
C GLU A 198 7.73 12.46 -20.36
N GLY A 199 6.80 11.78 -19.68
CA GLY A 199 5.51 11.36 -20.23
C GLY A 199 4.40 12.41 -20.15
N MET A 200 4.65 13.58 -19.55
CA MET A 200 3.64 14.61 -19.30
C MET A 200 3.37 15.45 -20.57
N CYS A 201 2.10 15.61 -20.91
CA CYS A 201 1.66 16.49 -21.99
C CYS A 201 1.67 17.95 -21.56
N ASN A 202 2.07 18.82 -22.48
CA ASN A 202 1.93 20.27 -22.40
C ASN A 202 1.26 20.82 -23.67
N SER A 203 0.99 22.12 -23.71
CA SER A 203 0.32 22.79 -24.83
C SER A 203 1.04 22.66 -26.17
N SER A 204 2.33 22.32 -26.16
CA SER A 204 3.18 22.15 -27.35
C SER A 204 3.50 20.68 -27.65
N SER A 205 3.01 19.72 -26.86
CA SER A 205 3.29 18.31 -27.07
C SER A 205 2.66 17.81 -28.38
N PRO A 206 3.44 17.22 -29.30
CA PRO A 206 2.89 16.55 -30.47
C PRO A 206 1.88 15.47 -30.09
N VAL A 207 0.87 15.26 -30.95
CA VAL A 207 -0.10 14.18 -30.76
C VAL A 207 0.64 12.85 -30.66
N GLY A 208 0.42 12.15 -29.56
CA GLY A 208 1.02 10.84 -29.32
C GLY A 208 2.39 10.87 -28.64
N SER A 209 3.00 12.03 -28.37
CA SER A 209 4.35 12.12 -27.77
C SER A 209 4.38 12.01 -26.24
N CYS A 210 3.22 12.05 -25.60
CA CYS A 210 3.03 12.05 -24.15
C CYS A 210 1.81 11.20 -23.80
N GLY A 211 1.65 10.81 -22.55
CA GLY A 211 0.61 9.87 -22.10
C GLY A 211 -0.32 10.38 -21.01
N TRP A 212 -0.02 11.53 -20.40
CA TRP A 212 -0.85 12.04 -19.29
C TRP A 212 -0.69 13.55 -19.10
N LYS A 213 -1.68 14.21 -18.48
CA LYS A 213 -1.58 15.60 -18.02
C LYS A 213 -2.31 15.83 -16.70
N VAL A 214 -1.82 16.81 -15.94
CA VAL A 214 -2.49 17.33 -14.74
C VAL A 214 -3.58 18.31 -15.17
N LEU A 215 -4.77 18.16 -14.59
CA LEU A 215 -5.88 19.08 -14.76
C LEU A 215 -6.00 20.04 -13.56
N SER A 216 -5.89 19.49 -12.35
CA SER A 216 -5.92 20.25 -11.09
C SER A 216 -5.27 19.46 -9.96
N THR A 217 -4.86 20.17 -8.92
CA THR A 217 -4.31 19.60 -7.68
C THR A 217 -5.02 20.19 -6.47
N SER A 218 -5.13 19.41 -5.41
CA SER A 218 -5.60 19.88 -4.09
C SER A 218 -4.80 19.15 -3.01
N THR A 219 -4.13 19.91 -2.15
CA THR A 219 -3.21 19.36 -1.16
C THR A 219 -3.71 19.65 0.24
N VAL A 220 -3.70 18.64 1.11
CA VAL A 220 -4.12 18.73 2.51
C VAL A 220 -3.07 18.09 3.41
N HIS A 221 -3.03 18.46 4.69
CA HIS A 221 -2.20 17.76 5.66
C HIS A 221 -2.66 16.31 5.84
N GLU A 222 -1.70 15.39 5.83
CA GLU A 222 -1.94 13.95 6.02
C GLU A 222 -2.71 13.69 7.31
N ARG A 223 -2.31 14.36 8.41
CA ARG A 223 -2.95 14.18 9.72
C ARG A 223 -4.46 14.41 9.70
N CYS A 224 -4.93 15.40 8.93
CA CYS A 224 -6.36 15.68 8.81
C CYS A 224 -7.08 14.57 8.03
N LEU A 225 -6.48 14.12 6.92
CA LEU A 225 -6.99 12.99 6.16
C LEU A 225 -7.04 11.72 7.02
N LYS A 226 -5.96 11.42 7.75
CA LYS A 226 -5.86 10.27 8.66
C LYS A 226 -7.00 10.26 9.66
N ASN A 227 -7.25 11.42 10.29
CA ASN A 227 -8.33 11.59 11.26
C ASN A 227 -9.72 11.34 10.66
N SER A 228 -9.93 11.63 9.37
CA SER A 228 -11.20 11.34 8.69
C SER A 228 -11.47 9.82 8.63
N ILE A 229 -10.45 9.02 8.28
CA ILE A 229 -10.55 7.55 8.26
C ILE A 229 -10.69 7.00 9.68
N VAL A 230 -9.79 7.41 10.59
CA VAL A 230 -9.79 6.98 12.00
C VAL A 230 -11.17 7.16 12.62
N ARG A 231 -11.77 8.33 12.43
CA ARG A 231 -13.11 8.64 12.95
C ARG A 231 -14.17 7.68 12.39
N GLU A 232 -14.20 7.48 11.07
CA GLU A 232 -15.17 6.58 10.43
C GLU A 232 -15.03 5.13 10.93
N VAL A 233 -13.79 4.66 11.13
CA VAL A 233 -13.50 3.31 11.64
C VAL A 233 -13.92 3.20 13.11
N GLU A 234 -13.58 4.17 13.95
CA GLU A 234 -13.98 4.15 15.37
C GLU A 234 -15.50 4.25 15.56
N GLU A 235 -16.19 5.05 14.76
CA GLU A 235 -17.66 5.14 14.77
C GLU A 235 -18.33 3.84 14.30
N THR A 236 -17.64 3.03 13.49
CA THR A 236 -18.16 1.73 13.01
C THR A 236 -18.11 0.64 14.08
N SER A 237 -17.14 0.68 15.00
CA SER A 237 -16.97 -0.36 16.02
C SER A 237 -16.56 0.21 17.38
N PRO A 238 -17.37 1.11 17.96
CA PRO A 238 -17.00 1.87 19.15
C PRO A 238 -16.62 0.99 20.34
N ASP A 239 -17.30 -0.14 20.53
CA ASP A 239 -17.07 -1.05 21.66
C ASP A 239 -15.64 -1.62 21.70
N CYS A 240 -15.04 -1.90 20.53
CA CYS A 240 -13.66 -2.39 20.46
C CYS A 240 -12.68 -1.32 20.95
N PHE A 241 -12.82 -0.09 20.43
CA PHE A 241 -11.93 1.01 20.78
C PHE A 241 -12.10 1.48 22.22
N GLN A 242 -13.33 1.48 22.75
CA GLN A 242 -13.57 1.75 24.17
C GLN A 242 -12.86 0.75 25.08
N THR A 243 -12.80 -0.52 24.69
CA THR A 243 -12.09 -1.56 25.44
C THR A 243 -10.58 -1.29 25.51
N CYS A 244 -10.00 -0.66 24.49
CA CYS A 244 -8.58 -0.27 24.47
C CYS A 244 -8.26 0.91 25.40
N GLY A 245 -9.25 1.64 25.91
CA GLY A 245 -9.07 2.84 26.71
C GLY A 245 -8.83 4.10 25.86
N PRO A 246 -8.05 5.09 26.36
CA PRO A 246 -7.74 6.30 25.61
C PRO A 246 -7.10 5.98 24.25
N ARG A 247 -7.47 6.77 23.21
CA ARG A 247 -6.96 6.55 21.85
C ARG A 247 -5.43 6.53 21.83
N ASN A 248 -4.88 5.41 21.38
CA ASN A 248 -3.46 5.22 21.16
C ASN A 248 -3.23 4.45 19.85
N GLU A 249 -3.07 5.19 18.75
CA GLU A 249 -2.92 4.66 17.38
C GLU A 249 -1.63 3.83 17.17
N THR A 250 -0.74 3.78 18.17
CA THR A 250 0.47 2.95 18.15
C THR A 250 0.32 1.67 18.97
N SER A 251 -0.76 1.53 19.74
CA SER A 251 -0.99 0.35 20.57
C SER A 251 -1.48 -0.84 19.74
N SER A 252 -1.03 -2.04 20.11
CA SER A 252 -1.51 -3.28 19.49
C SER A 252 -3.03 -3.45 19.62
N CYS A 253 -3.64 -3.01 20.72
CA CYS A 253 -5.08 -3.05 20.92
C CYS A 253 -5.82 -2.20 19.87
N TRP A 254 -5.45 -0.91 19.76
CA TRP A 254 -6.11 0.00 18.83
C TRP A 254 -5.92 -0.43 17.38
N ILE A 255 -4.69 -0.83 17.00
CA ILE A 255 -4.39 -1.31 15.63
C ILE A 255 -5.20 -2.58 15.32
N SER A 256 -5.35 -3.47 16.30
CA SER A 256 -6.19 -4.66 16.13
C SER A 256 -7.66 -4.30 15.91
N CYS A 257 -8.21 -3.36 16.68
CA CYS A 257 -9.57 -2.86 16.46
C CYS A 257 -9.72 -2.22 15.07
N PHE A 258 -8.76 -1.39 14.66
CA PHE A 258 -8.77 -0.75 13.35
C PHE A 258 -8.87 -1.76 12.21
N PHE A 259 -7.97 -2.76 12.18
CA PHE A 259 -7.97 -3.74 11.10
C PHE A 259 -9.09 -4.77 11.21
N ASP A 260 -9.55 -5.15 12.41
CA ASP A 260 -10.75 -5.98 12.54
C ASP A 260 -11.99 -5.28 12.01
N THR A 261 -12.10 -3.97 12.21
CA THR A 261 -13.21 -3.19 11.68
C THR A 261 -13.10 -3.04 10.16
N VAL A 262 -11.93 -2.70 9.63
CA VAL A 262 -11.74 -2.45 8.17
C VAL A 262 -11.76 -3.75 7.36
N LEU A 263 -11.03 -4.78 7.81
CA LEU A 263 -10.84 -6.04 7.09
C LEU A 263 -11.74 -7.18 7.60
N GLY A 264 -12.22 -7.10 8.83
CA GLY A 264 -12.98 -8.17 9.49
C GLY A 264 -12.08 -8.98 10.45
N PRO A 265 -12.61 -9.52 11.55
CA PRO A 265 -11.81 -10.25 12.55
C PRO A 265 -11.15 -11.52 12.00
N SER A 266 -11.76 -12.16 11.00
CA SER A 266 -11.16 -13.32 10.31
C SER A 266 -9.87 -12.97 9.55
N ALA A 267 -9.66 -11.70 9.21
CA ALA A 267 -8.46 -11.24 8.52
C ALA A 267 -7.19 -11.27 9.41
N ARG A 268 -7.33 -11.57 10.71
CA ARG A 268 -6.18 -11.78 11.63
C ARG A 268 -5.38 -13.04 11.32
N ASN A 269 -6.01 -14.04 10.72
CA ASN A 269 -5.45 -15.39 10.62
C ASN A 269 -5.84 -16.13 9.34
N SER A 270 -6.48 -15.44 8.40
CA SER A 270 -6.89 -15.98 7.11
C SER A 270 -6.93 -14.88 6.05
N THR A 271 -7.06 -15.27 4.79
CA THR A 271 -7.22 -14.35 3.65
C THR A 271 -8.67 -13.88 3.44
N VAL A 272 -9.56 -14.15 4.41
CA VAL A 272 -10.97 -13.80 4.34
C VAL A 272 -11.18 -12.34 4.77
N VAL A 273 -11.77 -11.53 3.89
CA VAL A 273 -12.02 -10.10 4.11
C VAL A 273 -13.53 -9.84 4.14
N GLN A 274 -14.05 -9.34 5.26
CA GLN A 274 -15.50 -9.14 5.53
C GLN A 274 -15.84 -7.84 6.28
N GLY A 275 -14.85 -7.03 6.67
CA GLY A 275 -15.05 -5.78 7.42
C GLY A 275 -15.75 -4.66 6.62
N MET A 276 -15.65 -3.41 7.09
CA MET A 276 -16.29 -2.21 6.53
C MET A 276 -16.44 -2.20 5.01
N PRO A 277 -17.61 -1.90 4.45
CA PRO A 277 -17.76 -1.74 3.00
C PRO A 277 -16.72 -0.75 2.42
N MET A 278 -16.09 -1.12 1.30
CA MET A 278 -14.94 -0.37 0.76
C MET A 278 -15.32 1.04 0.29
N ASP A 279 -16.56 1.22 -0.19
CA ASP A 279 -17.16 2.52 -0.51
C ASP A 279 -17.13 3.46 0.71
N ARG A 280 -17.41 2.98 1.92
CA ARG A 280 -17.33 3.81 3.13
C ARG A 280 -15.91 4.28 3.44
N VAL A 281 -14.92 3.40 3.26
CA VAL A 281 -13.49 3.73 3.47
C VAL A 281 -13.02 4.73 2.40
N VAL A 282 -13.44 4.55 1.15
CA VAL A 282 -13.14 5.47 0.05
C VAL A 282 -13.78 6.84 0.27
N GLU A 283 -15.03 6.89 0.74
CA GLU A 283 -15.70 8.16 1.00
C GLU A 283 -15.09 8.90 2.21
N SER A 284 -14.65 8.20 3.26
CA SER A 284 -13.92 8.84 4.36
C SER A 284 -12.54 9.36 3.94
N TRP A 285 -11.83 8.67 3.05
CA TRP A 285 -10.61 9.14 2.40
C TRP A 285 -10.86 10.42 1.57
N LYS A 286 -11.83 10.39 0.66
CA LYS A 286 -12.16 11.51 -0.22
C LYS A 286 -12.70 12.72 0.53
N ARG A 287 -13.38 12.51 1.66
CA ARG A 287 -13.95 13.57 2.52
C ARG A 287 -12.90 14.62 2.86
N ALA A 288 -11.64 14.23 3.04
CA ALA A 288 -10.54 15.15 3.32
C ALA A 288 -10.39 16.27 2.27
N PHE A 289 -10.78 16.03 1.02
CA PHE A 289 -10.70 17.01 -0.07
C PHE A 289 -12.00 17.79 -0.31
N HIS A 290 -13.02 17.61 0.53
CA HIS A 290 -14.22 18.45 0.50
C HIS A 290 -13.95 19.83 1.12
N PRO A 291 -14.84 20.82 0.88
CA PRO A 291 -14.79 22.06 1.65
C PRO A 291 -14.87 21.80 3.16
N VAL A 292 -14.16 22.59 3.97
CA VAL A 292 -14.12 22.45 5.44
C VAL A 292 -15.52 22.42 6.06
N ARG A 293 -16.44 23.26 5.57
CA ARG A 293 -17.86 23.29 5.99
C ARG A 293 -18.63 21.97 5.77
N ARG A 294 -18.10 21.06 4.96
CA ARG A 294 -18.64 19.71 4.69
C ARG A 294 -17.78 18.60 5.34
N GLY A 295 -16.91 18.97 6.28
CA GLY A 295 -16.06 18.03 7.01
C GLY A 295 -14.75 17.67 6.30
N GLY A 296 -14.34 18.43 5.29
CA GLY A 296 -13.02 18.27 4.69
C GLY A 296 -11.92 19.05 5.41
N CYS A 297 -10.70 18.93 4.89
CA CYS A 297 -9.49 19.50 5.46
C CYS A 297 -9.20 20.89 4.90
N GLN A 298 -8.43 21.68 5.65
CA GLN A 298 -7.87 22.92 5.16
C GLN A 298 -6.90 22.61 4.01
N GLN A 299 -7.03 23.33 2.89
CA GLN A 299 -6.09 23.16 1.77
C GLN A 299 -4.84 23.98 2.03
N LEU A 300 -3.69 23.40 1.66
CA LEU A 300 -2.41 24.10 1.67
C LEU A 300 -2.35 25.05 0.46
N GLY A 301 -2.14 26.34 0.73
CA GLY A 301 -2.18 27.42 -0.26
C GLY A 301 -3.35 28.39 -0.10
N ASP A 302 -4.39 28.03 0.68
CA ASP A 302 -5.52 28.93 0.99
C ASP A 302 -5.20 29.94 2.12
N GLU A 303 -4.06 29.79 2.81
CA GLU A 303 -3.68 30.66 3.94
C GLU A 303 -3.26 32.07 3.49
N GLU A 304 -2.75 32.25 2.27
CA GLU A 304 -2.33 33.57 1.76
C GLU A 304 -3.50 34.54 1.47
N GLU A 305 -4.72 34.05 1.21
CA GLU A 305 -5.88 34.95 0.98
C GLU A 305 -6.61 35.35 2.28
N SER A 306 -6.38 34.63 3.39
CA SER A 306 -7.14 34.86 4.63
C SER A 306 -6.52 35.92 5.56
N GLU A 307 -5.22 36.22 5.42
CA GLU A 307 -4.58 37.32 6.15
C GLU A 307 -4.77 38.69 5.46
N GLU A 308 -4.98 38.76 4.14
CA GLU A 308 -5.36 40.01 3.46
C GLU A 308 -6.84 40.39 3.65
N ALA A 309 -7.71 39.43 4.00
CA ALA A 309 -9.14 39.69 4.24
C ALA A 309 -9.46 40.27 5.64
N LEU A 310 -8.46 40.45 6.51
CA LEU A 310 -8.61 41.03 7.85
C LEU A 310 -7.96 42.42 7.99
N VAL A 311 -7.56 43.03 6.88
CA VAL A 311 -7.09 44.42 6.82
C VAL A 311 -7.84 45.20 5.74
N ILE A 312 -9.15 45.42 5.93
CA ILE A 312 -9.88 46.63 5.48
C ILE A 312 -10.94 46.99 6.52
#